data_AF-A0A2E4HLZ7-F1
#
_entry.id   AF-A0A2E4HLZ7-F1
#
_cell.length_a   1.000
_cell.length_b   1.000
_cell.length_c   1.000
_cell.angle_alpha   90.00
_cell.angle_beta   90.00
_cell.angle_gamma   90.00
#
_symmetry.space_group_name_H-M   'P 1'
#
loop_
_entity.id
_entity.type
_entity.pdbx_description
1 polymer ?
#
loop_
_entity_poly.entity_id
_entity_poly.type
_entity_poly.pdbx_seq_one_letter_code
_entity_poly.pdbx_strand_id
1 'polypeptide(L)'
;MSIHSDMEILSDMLNGEESPYGDIIEVDQELSYYNGFGIELTKQIKTTDQYFNLLMGVIIKYKELNDEQKKLIQTKMEIFPQTIYKERVIFKESGNTKKKLKPKLNIMDDY
;
A
#
# COMPACT_ATOMS: atom_id res chain seq x y z
N MET A 1 5.02 -0.62 -51.27
CA MET A 1 4.20 0.27 -50.42
C MET A 1 3.23 -0.60 -49.65
N SER A 2 3.49 -0.87 -48.37
CA SER A 2 2.60 -1.67 -47.48
C SER A 2 2.78 -1.32 -46.00
N ILE A 3 3.81 -0.54 -45.65
CA ILE A 3 4.15 -0.19 -44.26
C ILE A 3 3.20 0.88 -43.68
N HIS A 4 2.53 1.67 -44.53
CA HIS A 4 1.53 2.66 -44.07
C HIS A 4 0.26 1.99 -43.53
N SER A 5 -0.21 0.89 -44.16
CA SER A 5 -1.41 0.18 -43.72
C SER A 5 -1.25 -0.44 -42.33
N ASP A 6 -0.09 -1.02 -42.04
CA ASP A 6 0.14 -1.68 -40.74
C ASP A 6 0.29 -0.65 -39.61
N MET A 7 0.86 0.53 -39.89
CA MET A 7 0.97 1.61 -38.90
C MET A 7 -0.39 2.31 -38.67
N GLU A 8 -1.22 2.46 -39.70
CA GLU A 8 -2.60 2.95 -39.57
C GLU A 8 -3.45 1.97 -38.74
N ILE A 9 -3.38 0.66 -39.00
CA ILE A 9 -4.11 -0.35 -38.22
C ILE A 9 -3.66 -0.35 -36.76
N LEU A 10 -2.35 -0.27 -36.49
CA LEU A 10 -1.84 -0.18 -35.12
C LEU A 10 -2.25 1.14 -34.46
N SER A 11 -2.29 2.24 -35.21
CA SER A 11 -2.76 3.53 -34.70
C SER A 11 -4.27 3.52 -34.44
N ASP A 12 -5.07 2.83 -35.24
CA ASP A 12 -6.52 2.68 -35.03
C ASP A 12 -6.81 1.76 -33.83
N MET A 13 -5.97 0.74 -33.59
CA MET A 13 -6.05 -0.10 -32.39
C MET A 13 -5.55 0.61 -31.12
N LEU A 14 -4.68 1.61 -31.24
CA LEU A 14 -4.16 2.40 -30.11
C LEU A 14 -4.96 3.69 -29.84
N ASN A 15 -5.62 4.25 -30.86
CA ASN A 15 -6.41 5.50 -30.80
C ASN A 15 -7.92 5.25 -30.74
N GLY A 16 -8.38 4.00 -30.81
CA GLY A 16 -9.77 3.64 -30.54
C GLY A 16 -10.04 3.75 -29.05
N GLU A 17 -10.78 4.79 -28.64
CA GLU A 17 -11.30 5.02 -27.28
C GLU A 17 -12.27 3.94 -26.77
N GLU A 18 -12.34 2.77 -27.41
CA GLU A 18 -13.02 1.61 -26.85
C GLU A 18 -12.01 0.81 -26.03
N SER A 19 -11.95 1.16 -24.75
CA SER A 19 -11.44 0.26 -23.72
C SER A 19 -11.92 -1.16 -24.04
N PRO A 20 -11.04 -2.17 -24.14
CA PRO A 20 -11.45 -3.57 -24.39
C PRO A 20 -12.32 -4.13 -23.26
N TYR A 21 -12.52 -3.35 -22.20
CA TYR A 21 -13.41 -3.57 -21.08
C TYR A 21 -14.66 -2.72 -21.33
N GLY A 22 -15.68 -3.35 -21.92
CA GLY A 22 -16.79 -2.74 -22.68
C GLY A 22 -17.87 -1.99 -21.92
N ASP A 23 -17.53 -1.22 -20.87
CA ASP A 23 -18.49 -0.32 -20.22
C ASP A 23 -18.05 1.14 -20.40
N ILE A 24 -18.85 1.92 -21.15
CA ILE A 24 -18.75 3.38 -21.18
C ILE A 24 -19.23 3.86 -19.81
N ILE A 25 -18.31 4.25 -18.94
CA ILE A 25 -18.67 4.87 -17.65
C ILE A 25 -19.26 6.24 -17.95
N GLU A 26 -20.51 6.47 -17.58
CA GLU A 26 -21.11 7.80 -17.69
C GLU A 26 -20.42 8.74 -16.70
N VAL A 27 -19.87 9.83 -17.22
CA VAL A 27 -19.20 10.86 -16.41
C VAL A 27 -20.22 11.82 -15.79
N ASP A 28 -19.81 12.53 -14.74
CA ASP A 28 -20.59 13.58 -14.06
C ASP A 28 -21.93 13.13 -13.45
N GLN A 29 -22.05 11.84 -13.14
CA GLN A 29 -23.23 11.28 -12.47
C GLN A 29 -23.22 11.51 -10.95
N GLU A 30 -24.36 11.25 -10.31
CA GLU A 30 -24.48 11.29 -8.85
C GLU A 30 -23.65 10.19 -8.16
N LEU A 31 -23.27 10.40 -6.88
CA LEU A 31 -22.53 9.39 -6.10
C LEU A 31 -23.25 8.03 -6.01
N SER A 32 -24.59 8.05 -6.05
CA SER A 32 -25.45 6.86 -6.07
C SER A 32 -25.19 5.99 -7.30
N TYR A 33 -24.98 6.60 -8.46
CA TYR A 33 -24.63 5.91 -9.71
C TYR A 33 -23.32 5.15 -9.56
N TYR A 34 -22.25 5.81 -9.09
CA TYR A 34 -20.95 5.16 -8.95
C TYR A 34 -20.95 4.02 -7.92
N ASN A 35 -21.75 4.13 -6.86
CA ASN A 35 -21.95 3.05 -5.91
C ASN A 35 -22.68 1.85 -6.57
N GLY A 36 -23.78 2.12 -7.26
CA GLY A 36 -24.53 1.09 -7.99
C GLY A 36 -23.69 0.39 -9.07
N PHE A 37 -22.90 1.16 -9.83
CA PHE A 37 -21.98 0.63 -10.83
C PHE A 37 -20.92 -0.28 -10.20
N GLY A 38 -20.32 0.12 -9.09
CA GLY A 38 -19.37 -0.72 -8.35
C GLY A 38 -19.99 -2.05 -7.91
N ILE A 39 -21.23 -2.03 -7.42
CA ILE A 39 -21.96 -3.25 -7.06
C ILE A 39 -22.18 -4.14 -8.29
N GLU A 40 -22.61 -3.58 -9.42
CA GLU A 40 -22.85 -4.34 -10.64
C GLU A 40 -21.57 -5.01 -11.14
N LEU A 41 -20.45 -4.28 -11.11
CA LEU A 41 -19.13 -4.80 -11.48
C LEU A 41 -18.73 -5.98 -10.58
N THR A 42 -19.04 -5.94 -9.28
CA THR A 42 -18.76 -7.07 -8.39
C THR A 42 -19.59 -8.32 -8.69
N LYS A 43 -20.76 -8.22 -9.31
CA LYS A 43 -21.57 -9.39 -9.72
C LYS A 43 -20.93 -10.20 -10.84
N GLN A 44 -20.06 -9.57 -11.64
CA GLN A 44 -19.34 -10.25 -12.72
C GLN A 44 -18.19 -11.12 -12.21
N ILE A 45 -17.80 -10.95 -10.93
CA ILE A 45 -16.71 -11.67 -10.29
C ILE A 45 -17.22 -13.03 -9.82
N LYS A 46 -16.63 -14.11 -10.33
CA LYS A 46 -17.08 -15.49 -10.05
C LYS A 46 -16.13 -16.23 -9.12
N THR A 47 -14.89 -15.76 -8.98
CA THR A 47 -13.83 -16.45 -8.25
C THR A 47 -13.10 -15.51 -7.30
N THR A 48 -12.53 -16.07 -6.24
CA THR A 48 -11.71 -15.33 -5.27
C THR A 48 -10.49 -14.68 -5.92
N ASP A 49 -9.88 -15.35 -6.91
CA ASP A 49 -8.71 -14.81 -7.62
C ASP A 49 -9.07 -13.58 -8.45
N GLN A 50 -10.23 -13.57 -9.11
CA GLN A 50 -10.73 -12.39 -9.81
C GLN A 50 -11.02 -11.24 -8.84
N TYR A 51 -11.60 -11.55 -7.67
CA TYR A 51 -11.84 -10.56 -6.62
C TYR A 51 -10.54 -9.95 -6.09
N PHE A 52 -9.54 -10.79 -5.83
CA PHE A 52 -8.21 -10.35 -5.41
C PHE A 52 -7.56 -9.40 -6.43
N ASN A 53 -7.61 -9.75 -7.72
CA ASN A 53 -7.06 -8.90 -8.78
C ASN A 53 -7.78 -7.56 -8.88
N LEU A 54 -9.11 -7.53 -8.71
CA LEU A 54 -9.86 -6.26 -8.65
C LEU A 54 -9.37 -5.40 -7.48
N LEU A 55 -9.30 -5.96 -6.27
CA LEU A 55 -8.84 -5.23 -5.08
C LEU A 55 -7.42 -4.69 -5.27
N MET A 56 -6.52 -5.48 -5.85
CA MET A 56 -5.15 -5.03 -6.15
C MET A 56 -5.11 -3.83 -7.10
N GLY A 57 -5.99 -3.80 -8.10
CA GLY A 57 -6.13 -2.64 -9.00
C GLY A 57 -6.62 -1.38 -8.27
N VAL A 58 -7.58 -1.52 -7.36
CA VAL A 58 -8.18 -0.40 -6.61
C VAL A 58 -7.26 0.12 -5.50
N ILE A 59 -6.39 -0.71 -4.94
CA ILE A 59 -5.45 -0.32 -3.85
C ILE A 59 -4.56 0.87 -4.25
N ILE A 60 -4.18 1.00 -5.52
CA ILE A 60 -3.37 2.14 -5.98
C ILE A 60 -4.12 3.46 -5.72
N LYS A 61 -5.42 3.48 -6.01
CA LYS A 61 -6.30 4.63 -5.82
C LYS A 61 -6.66 4.89 -4.37
N TYR A 62 -6.58 3.88 -3.50
CA TYR A 62 -6.77 4.08 -2.06
C TYR A 62 -5.81 5.12 -1.47
N LYS A 63 -4.58 5.24 -2.01
CA LYS A 63 -3.60 6.23 -1.54
C LYS A 63 -4.04 7.67 -1.79
N GLU A 64 -4.85 7.91 -2.81
CA GLU A 64 -5.34 9.24 -3.22
C GLU A 64 -6.49 9.74 -2.33
N LEU A 65 -7.12 8.86 -1.54
CA LEU A 65 -8.21 9.22 -0.63
C LEU A 65 -7.73 10.08 0.54
N ASN A 66 -8.63 10.89 1.10
CA ASN A 66 -8.34 11.65 2.31
C ASN A 66 -8.36 10.77 3.57
N ASP A 67 -7.85 11.28 4.69
CA ASP A 67 -7.70 10.49 5.93
C ASP A 67 -9.04 10.03 6.51
N GLU A 68 -10.10 10.82 6.36
CA GLU A 68 -11.45 10.45 6.82
C GLU A 68 -12.03 9.29 6.02
N GLN A 69 -11.91 9.34 4.69
CA GLN A 69 -12.32 8.27 3.77
C GLN A 69 -11.51 7.00 4.03
N LYS A 70 -10.19 7.13 4.22
CA LYS A 70 -9.30 6.01 4.54
C LYS A 70 -9.70 5.34 5.84
N LYS A 71 -9.99 6.12 6.89
CA LYS A 71 -10.41 5.62 8.20
C LYS A 71 -11.78 4.93 8.15
N LEU A 72 -12.72 5.47 7.37
CA LEU A 72 -14.03 4.86 7.16
C LEU A 72 -13.89 3.47 6.51
N ILE A 73 -13.09 3.36 5.44
CA ILE A 73 -12.82 2.09 4.76
C ILE A 73 -12.14 1.10 5.71
N GLN A 74 -11.10 1.52 6.43
CA GLN A 74 -10.41 0.67 7.41
C GLN A 74 -11.37 0.12 8.47
N THR A 75 -12.26 0.96 8.98
CA THR A 75 -13.27 0.55 9.97
C THR A 75 -14.25 -0.45 9.37
N LYS A 76 -14.73 -0.21 8.14
CA LYS A 76 -15.65 -1.12 7.43
C LYS A 76 -15.02 -2.46 7.07
N MET A 77 -13.72 -2.48 6.79
CA MET A 77 -12.94 -3.67 6.50
C MET A 77 -12.37 -4.34 7.76
N GLU A 78 -12.64 -3.79 8.95
CA GLU A 78 -12.09 -4.29 10.22
C GLU A 78 -10.55 -4.38 10.22
N ILE A 79 -9.89 -3.48 9.47
CA ILE A 79 -8.44 -3.36 9.41
C ILE A 79 -7.99 -2.46 10.56
N PHE A 80 -7.59 -3.07 11.66
CA PHE A 80 -7.06 -2.36 12.82
C PHE A 80 -5.52 -2.26 12.75
N PRO A 81 -4.93 -1.16 13.26
CA PRO A 81 -3.48 -1.07 13.40
C PRO A 81 -2.99 -2.24 14.25
N GLN A 82 -2.18 -3.11 13.66
CA GLN A 82 -1.50 -4.14 14.45
C GLN A 82 -0.49 -3.45 15.36
N THR A 83 -0.48 -3.83 16.64
CA THR A 83 0.55 -3.41 17.58
C THR A 83 1.89 -3.94 17.07
N ILE A 84 2.68 -3.09 16.42
CA ILE A 84 4.05 -3.45 16.05
C ILE A 84 4.84 -3.53 17.35
N TYR A 85 5.02 -4.74 17.87
CA TYR A 85 5.99 -4.99 18.92
C TYR A 85 7.37 -4.73 18.32
N LYS A 86 7.86 -3.49 18.47
CA LYS A 86 9.28 -3.20 18.25
C LYS A 86 10.02 -3.99 19.33
N GLU A 87 10.57 -5.15 18.95
CA GLU A 87 11.58 -5.79 19.79
C GLU A 87 12.61 -4.72 20.12
N ARG A 88 12.71 -4.34 21.40
CA ARG A 88 13.83 -3.55 21.87
C ARG A 88 15.04 -4.42 21.60
N VAL A 89 15.77 -4.13 20.53
CA VAL A 89 17.14 -4.61 20.35
C VAL A 89 17.93 -3.93 21.46
N ILE A 90 17.93 -4.55 22.64
CA ILE A 90 18.87 -4.24 23.69
C ILE A 90 20.19 -4.73 23.11
N PHE A 91 20.94 -3.82 22.50
CA PHE A 91 22.37 -4.04 22.29
C PHE A 91 22.95 -4.29 23.67
N LYS A 92 23.16 -5.57 24.01
CA LYS A 92 24.07 -5.92 25.08
C LYS A 92 25.41 -5.35 24.62
N GLU A 93 25.83 -4.26 25.23
CA GLU A 93 27.16 -3.69 25.04
C GLU A 93 28.19 -4.78 25.36
N SER A 94 28.59 -5.54 24.35
CA SER A 94 29.77 -6.39 24.43
C SER A 94 30.97 -5.47 24.22
N GLY A 95 31.57 -5.00 25.31
CA GLY A 95 32.77 -4.17 25.17
C GLY A 95 33.27 -3.49 26.43
N ASN A 96 33.88 -4.26 27.33
CA ASN A 96 35.08 -3.88 28.09
C ASN A 96 35.28 -2.38 28.42
N THR A 97 34.53 -1.84 29.37
CA THR A 97 35.04 -0.69 30.12
C THR A 97 35.78 -1.20 31.35
N LYS A 98 37.10 -1.33 31.22
CA LYS A 98 38.02 -1.56 32.34
C LYS A 98 37.70 -0.53 33.44
N LYS A 99 37.08 -0.96 34.53
CA LYS A 99 37.04 -0.17 35.77
C LYS A 99 38.50 0.06 36.19
N LYS A 100 39.02 1.27 35.93
CA LYS A 100 40.27 1.73 36.55
C LYS A 100 40.01 1.79 38.05
N LEU A 101 40.39 0.73 38.77
CA LEU A 101 40.57 0.78 40.21
C LEU A 101 41.62 1.85 40.49
N LYS A 102 41.21 2.94 41.18
CA LYS A 102 42.17 3.92 41.68
C LYS A 102 43.08 3.20 42.70
N PRO A 103 44.40 3.46 42.70
CA PRO A 103 45.27 2.91 43.73
C PRO A 103 44.81 3.41 45.11
N LYS A 104 44.70 2.51 46.08
CA LYS A 104 44.48 2.89 47.49
C LYS A 104 45.78 3.46 48.02
N LEU A 105 45.74 4.69 48.55
CA LEU A 105 46.84 5.29 49.29
C LEU A 105 47.07 4.44 50.55
N ASN A 106 48.29 3.92 50.73
CA ASN A 106 48.66 3.22 51.95
C ASN A 106 48.93 4.30 53.02
N ILE A 107 47.97 4.52 53.92
CA ILE A 107 48.15 5.37 55.09
C ILE A 107 48.61 4.44 56.21
N MET A 108 49.86 4.00 56.12
CA MET A 108 50.62 3.57 57.28
C MET A 108 51.60 4.69 57.55
N ASP A 109 51.21 5.48 58.54
CA ASP A 109 51.92 6.64 59.09
C ASP A 109 53.20 6.11 59.73
N ASP A 110 54.35 6.37 59.10
CA ASP A 110 55.65 6.15 59.73
C ASP A 110 55.86 7.31 60.71
N TYR A 111 55.59 7.00 61.99
CA TYR A 111 56.02 7.63 63.25
C TYR A 111 56.81 8.95 63.20
#